data_AF-A0A183D620-F1
#
_entry.id   AF-A0A183D620-F1
#
_cell.length_a   1.000
_cell.length_b   1.000
_cell.length_c   1.000
_cell.angle_alpha   90.00
_cell.angle_beta   90.00
_cell.angle_gamma   90.00
#
_symmetry.space_group_name_H-M   'P 1'
#
loop_
_entity.id
_entity.type
_entity.pdbx_description
1 polymer ?
#
loop_
_entity_poly.entity_id
_entity_poly.type
_entity_poly.pdbx_seq_one_letter_code
_entity_poly.pdbx_strand_id
1 'polypeptide(L)'
;LFWSNVRYLPDQKRADALDLYMVCNHNCSRPDVPVGFSELLNCSNVRVGITVAMLCETVVKKGRGSKTMKELTRSDVQCRICYCAQVDPGGWVPASALRIIYKREYPKFLRGFTKYVLAHVNSHPLII
;
A
#
# COMPACT_ATOMS: atom_id res chain seq x y z
N LEU A 1 -5.58 5.78 14.24
CA LEU A 1 -6.61 4.83 13.80
C LEU A 1 -6.97 5.13 12.35
N PHE A 2 -7.07 4.07 11.56
CA PHE A 2 -7.55 4.08 10.19
C PHE A 2 -8.38 2.81 9.96
N TRP A 3 -9.25 2.84 8.96
CA TRP A 3 -9.85 1.62 8.41
C TRP A 3 -9.09 1.23 7.15
N SER A 4 -9.10 -0.08 6.86
CA SER A 4 -8.53 -0.66 5.65
C SER A 4 -9.63 -1.29 4.82
N ASN A 5 -9.60 -1.07 3.51
CA ASN A 5 -10.49 -1.73 2.57
C ASN A 5 -9.70 -2.26 1.39
N VAL A 6 -10.05 -3.48 0.97
CA VAL A 6 -9.53 -4.10 -0.24
C VAL A 6 -10.64 -4.09 -1.28
N ARG A 7 -10.31 -3.70 -2.51
CA ARG A 7 -11.23 -3.72 -3.66
C ARG A 7 -10.57 -4.39 -4.85
N TYR A 8 -11.36 -5.18 -5.56
CA TYR A 8 -11.06 -5.65 -6.90
C TYR A 8 -11.67 -4.69 -7.91
N LEU A 9 -10.87 -4.23 -8.89
CA LEU A 9 -11.24 -3.15 -9.82
C LEU A 9 -10.97 -3.57 -11.28
N PRO A 10 -11.68 -4.59 -11.80
CA PRO A 10 -11.40 -5.17 -13.12
C PRO A 10 -11.54 -4.17 -14.26
N ASP A 11 -12.46 -3.22 -14.15
CA ASP A 11 -12.79 -2.26 -15.21
C ASP A 11 -11.80 -1.08 -15.28
N GLN A 12 -10.94 -0.92 -14.26
CA GLN A 12 -9.96 0.17 -14.17
C GLN A 12 -8.53 -0.29 -14.46
N LYS A 13 -8.34 -1.58 -14.74
CA LYS A 13 -7.02 -2.14 -15.08
C LYS A 13 -6.59 -1.67 -16.48
N ARG A 14 -5.28 -1.60 -16.70
CA ARG A 14 -4.73 -1.41 -18.05
C ARG A 14 -5.03 -2.61 -18.94
N ALA A 15 -5.10 -2.37 -20.25
CA ALA A 15 -5.43 -3.42 -21.23
C ALA A 15 -4.50 -4.65 -21.19
N ASP A 16 -3.24 -4.48 -20.78
CA ASP A 16 -2.23 -5.53 -20.65
C ASP A 16 -2.21 -6.23 -19.27
N ALA A 17 -2.99 -5.74 -18.31
CA ALA A 17 -3.10 -6.31 -16.97
C ALA A 17 -4.14 -7.43 -16.93
N LEU A 18 -3.86 -8.47 -16.13
CA LEU A 18 -4.79 -9.55 -15.84
C LEU A 18 -5.88 -9.09 -14.87
N ASP A 19 -5.45 -8.48 -13.77
CA ASP A 19 -6.28 -7.99 -12.67
C ASP A 19 -5.79 -6.62 -12.17
N LEU A 20 -6.61 -6.00 -11.31
CA LEU A 20 -6.25 -4.84 -10.53
C LEU A 20 -6.88 -4.95 -9.14
N TYR A 21 -6.04 -4.89 -8.12
CA TYR A 21 -6.45 -4.80 -6.72
C TYR A 21 -6.02 -3.47 -6.11
N MET A 22 -6.84 -2.94 -5.23
CA MET A 22 -6.53 -1.75 -4.43
C MET A 22 -6.69 -2.05 -2.95
N VAL A 23 -5.71 -1.63 -2.15
CA VAL A 23 -5.86 -1.49 -0.70
C VAL A 23 -5.86 -0.01 -0.37
N CYS A 24 -6.89 0.47 0.32
CA CYS A 24 -6.98 1.84 0.80
C CYS A 24 -7.04 1.86 2.33
N ASN A 25 -6.17 2.67 2.93
CA ASN A 25 -6.13 2.96 4.35
C ASN A 25 -6.48 4.43 4.55
N HIS A 26 -7.57 4.72 5.26
CA HIS A 26 -8.03 6.07 5.49
C HIS A 26 -8.27 6.30 6.99
N ASN A 27 -7.75 7.41 7.50
CA ASN A 27 -7.90 7.75 8.91
C ASN A 27 -9.39 7.86 9.29
N CYS A 28 -9.68 7.52 10.54
CA CYS A 28 -11.01 7.71 11.11
C CYS A 28 -10.94 8.20 12.54
N SER A 29 -12.02 8.84 12.96
CA SER A 29 -12.24 9.30 14.33
C SER A 29 -13.21 8.36 15.02
N ARG A 30 -12.95 8.11 16.30
CA ARG A 30 -13.77 7.26 17.15
C ARG A 30 -13.88 7.90 18.54
N PRO A 31 -15.08 8.07 19.09
CA PRO A 31 -15.27 8.72 20.40
C PRO A 31 -14.56 7.98 21.54
N ASP A 32 -14.43 6.65 21.43
CA ASP A 32 -13.78 5.79 22.42
C ASP A 32 -12.24 5.80 22.34
N VAL A 33 -11.66 6.44 21.32
CA VAL A 33 -10.21 6.56 21.16
C VAL A 33 -9.78 7.99 21.49
N PRO A 34 -9.19 8.23 22.68
CA PRO A 34 -8.77 9.57 23.07
C PRO A 34 -7.72 10.11 22.09
N VAL A 35 -7.87 11.39 21.73
CA VAL A 35 -6.96 12.14 20.88
C VAL A 35 -6.61 13.45 21.57
N GLY A 36 -5.32 13.77 21.68
CA GLY A 36 -4.84 15.00 22.32
C GLY A 36 -4.65 14.90 23.85
N PHE A 37 -4.32 16.04 24.45
CA PHE A 37 -4.25 16.21 25.90
C PHE A 37 -5.66 16.24 26.47
N SER A 38 -6.03 15.20 27.22
CA SER A 38 -7.21 15.20 28.09
C SER A 38 -6.72 15.20 29.53
N GLU A 39 -7.49 15.76 30.46
CA GLU A 39 -7.16 15.75 31.91
C GLU A 39 -6.88 14.33 32.45
N LEU A 40 -7.37 13.28 31.77
CA LEU A 40 -7.19 11.87 32.11
C LEU A 40 -6.10 11.13 31.31
N LEU A 41 -5.60 11.71 30.19
CA LEU A 41 -4.61 11.08 29.32
C LEU A 41 -3.51 12.07 28.93
N ASN A 42 -2.31 11.86 29.48
CA ASN A 42 -1.11 12.62 29.15
C ASN A 42 -0.48 12.10 27.85
N CYS A 43 -1.13 12.34 26.70
CA CYS A 43 -0.63 11.91 25.40
C CYS A 43 0.35 12.94 24.81
N SER A 44 1.64 12.62 24.83
CA SER A 44 2.70 13.41 24.18
C SER A 44 2.74 13.27 22.64
N ASN A 45 1.82 12.48 22.05
CA ASN A 45 1.80 12.19 20.62
C ASN A 45 0.77 13.04 19.87
N VAL A 46 1.18 13.54 18.69
CA VAL A 46 0.30 14.25 17.75
C VAL A 46 -0.39 13.25 16.84
N ARG A 47 -1.69 13.44 16.61
CA ARG A 47 -2.50 12.55 15.75
C ARG A 47 -2.31 12.91 14.27
N VAL A 48 -1.68 12.01 13.53
CA VAL A 48 -1.50 12.12 12.07
C VAL A 48 -2.76 11.70 11.31
N GLY A 49 -3.14 12.48 10.30
CA GLY A 49 -4.14 12.11 9.29
C GLY A 49 -3.48 11.39 8.11
N ILE A 50 -4.07 10.30 7.64
CA ILE A 50 -3.51 9.52 6.53
C ILE A 50 -4.59 9.08 5.55
N THR A 51 -4.30 9.21 4.27
CA THR A 51 -5.01 8.53 3.19
C THR A 51 -3.97 7.89 2.29
N VAL A 52 -3.90 6.57 2.32
CA VAL A 52 -2.87 5.80 1.60
C VAL A 52 -3.56 4.74 0.75
N ALA A 53 -3.18 4.65 -0.51
CA ALA A 53 -3.65 3.62 -1.42
C ALA A 53 -2.46 2.90 -2.06
N MET A 54 -2.58 1.58 -2.16
CA MET A 54 -1.68 0.74 -2.96
C MET A 54 -2.52 0.01 -3.99
N LEU A 55 -2.25 0.29 -5.26
CA LEU A 55 -2.84 -0.39 -6.41
C LEU A 55 -1.82 -1.38 -6.96
N CYS A 56 -2.26 -2.59 -7.24
CA CYS A 56 -1.45 -3.68 -7.73
C CYS A 56 -2.11 -4.27 -8.98
N GLU A 57 -1.42 -4.18 -10.11
CA GLU A 57 -1.82 -4.86 -11.34
C GLU A 57 -0.90 -6.06 -11.60
N THR A 58 -1.50 -7.22 -11.85
CA THR A 58 -0.74 -8.39 -12.31
C THR A 58 -0.58 -8.34 -13.83
N VAL A 59 0.65 -8.42 -14.33
CA VAL A 59 0.96 -8.48 -15.77
C VAL A 59 1.78 -9.70 -16.11
N VAL A 60 1.53 -10.28 -17.29
CA VAL A 60 2.39 -11.33 -17.88
C VAL A 60 3.57 -10.66 -18.58
N LYS A 61 4.80 -11.12 -18.31
CA LYS A 61 6.01 -10.60 -18.95
C LYS A 61 5.97 -10.87 -20.45
N LYS A 62 6.48 -9.90 -21.24
CA LYS A 62 6.55 -9.99 -22.71
C LYS A 62 7.27 -11.28 -23.15
N GLY A 63 6.72 -11.96 -24.16
CA GLY A 63 7.26 -13.22 -24.69
C GLY A 63 6.77 -14.49 -23.99
N ARG A 64 5.89 -14.38 -22.97
CA ARG A 64 5.26 -15.53 -22.29
C ARG A 64 3.77 -15.72 -22.63
N GLY A 65 3.24 -14.94 -23.59
CA GLY A 65 1.80 -14.87 -23.91
C GLY A 65 1.18 -16.10 -24.56
N SER A 66 1.95 -17.15 -24.86
CA SER A 66 1.41 -18.42 -25.38
C SER A 66 0.96 -19.39 -24.29
N LYS A 67 1.28 -19.11 -23.01
CA LYS A 67 0.90 -19.96 -21.87
C LYS A 67 -0.53 -19.65 -21.43
N THR A 68 -1.29 -20.69 -21.09
CA THR A 68 -2.58 -20.54 -20.43
C THR A 68 -2.40 -20.06 -18.97
N MET A 69 -3.45 -19.51 -18.36
CA MET A 69 -3.41 -19.05 -16.96
C MET A 69 -2.94 -20.13 -15.98
N LYS A 70 -3.24 -21.40 -16.25
CA LYS A 70 -2.86 -22.55 -15.42
C LYS A 70 -1.37 -22.91 -15.54
N GLU A 71 -0.71 -22.49 -16.62
CA GLU A 71 0.70 -22.77 -16.91
C GLU A 71 1.63 -21.63 -16.48
N LEU A 72 1.06 -20.50 -16.04
CA LEU A 72 1.84 -19.36 -15.57
C LEU A 72 2.57 -19.71 -14.28
N THR A 73 3.87 -19.39 -14.26
CA THR A 73 4.70 -19.49 -13.07
C THR A 73 4.98 -18.08 -12.52
N ARG A 74 5.46 -18.00 -11.27
CA ARG A 74 5.90 -16.72 -10.66
C ARG A 74 6.95 -15.98 -11.49
N SER A 75 7.75 -16.72 -12.28
CA SER A 75 8.75 -16.13 -13.17
C SER A 75 8.15 -15.45 -14.40
N ASP A 76 6.94 -15.86 -14.82
CA ASP A 76 6.24 -15.36 -16.00
C ASP A 76 5.43 -14.08 -15.70
N VAL A 77 5.15 -13.79 -14.43
CA VAL A 77 4.33 -12.64 -14.00
C VAL A 77 5.15 -11.56 -13.31
N GLN A 78 4.62 -10.35 -13.31
CA GLN A 78 5.13 -9.20 -12.57
C GLN A 78 3.94 -8.43 -11.97
N CYS A 79 4.13 -7.86 -10.79
CA CYS A 79 3.18 -6.93 -10.20
C CYS A 79 3.64 -5.49 -10.45
N ARG A 80 2.79 -4.67 -11.07
CA ARG A 80 2.99 -3.21 -11.16
C ARG A 80 2.28 -2.56 -9.98
N ILE A 81 3.04 -1.82 -9.18
CA ILE A 81 2.54 -1.17 -7.97
C ILE A 81 2.46 0.33 -8.20
N CYS A 82 1.30 0.92 -7.96
CA CYS A 82 1.13 2.36 -7.78
C CYS A 82 0.84 2.62 -6.30
N TYR A 83 1.72 3.37 -5.63
CA TYR A 83 1.57 3.71 -4.22
C TYR A 83 1.37 5.22 -4.08
N CYS A 84 0.25 5.60 -3.47
CA CYS A 84 -0.11 6.98 -3.20
C CYS A 84 -0.31 7.17 -1.70
N ALA A 85 0.30 8.20 -1.13
CA ALA A 85 0.17 8.52 0.28
C ALA A 85 -0.01 10.02 0.46
N GLN A 86 -1.15 10.40 1.03
CA GLN A 86 -1.42 11.74 1.55
C GLN A 86 -1.34 11.67 3.07
N VAL A 87 -0.46 12.47 3.65
CA VAL A 87 -0.21 12.50 5.09
C VAL A 87 -0.36 13.93 5.59
N ASP A 88 -1.27 14.11 6.52
CA ASP A 88 -1.42 15.32 7.32
C ASP A 88 -0.68 15.10 8.66
N PRO A 89 0.40 15.86 8.95
CA PRO A 89 1.15 15.70 10.19
C PRO A 89 0.33 15.99 11.46
N GLY A 90 -0.84 16.63 11.35
CA GLY A 90 -1.74 16.92 12.46
C GLY A 90 -1.24 17.99 13.43
N GLY A 91 -0.11 18.62 13.11
CA GLY A 91 0.54 19.66 13.91
C GLY A 91 1.67 20.33 13.12
N TRP A 92 2.34 21.29 13.74
CA TRP A 92 3.41 22.02 13.08
C TRP A 92 4.65 21.16 12.90
N VAL A 93 5.12 21.04 11.65
CA VAL A 93 6.39 20.41 11.30
C VAL A 93 7.01 21.18 10.12
N PRO A 94 8.33 21.45 10.12
CA PRO A 94 8.98 22.07 8.97
C PRO A 94 8.83 21.24 7.70
N ALA A 95 8.40 21.88 6.61
CA ALA A 95 8.21 21.21 5.32
C ALA A 95 9.50 20.55 4.79
N SER A 96 10.67 21.13 5.08
CA SER A 96 11.97 20.56 4.75
C SER A 96 12.22 19.23 5.46
N ALA A 97 11.88 19.13 6.75
CA ALA A 97 12.00 17.90 7.52
C ALA A 97 11.08 16.81 6.97
N LEU A 98 9.81 17.14 6.67
CA LEU A 98 8.85 16.19 6.07
C LEU A 98 9.35 15.65 4.73
N ARG A 99 9.88 16.52 3.86
CA ARG A 99 10.41 16.10 2.54
C ARG A 99 11.57 15.12 2.67
N ILE A 100 12.48 15.35 3.63
CA ILE A 100 13.61 14.44 3.88
C ILE A 100 13.09 13.07 4.36
N ILE A 101 12.15 13.07 5.29
CA ILE A 101 11.55 11.85 5.84
C ILE A 101 10.84 11.08 4.73
N TYR A 102 9.97 11.71 3.94
CA TYR A 102 9.24 11.05 2.86
C TYR A 102 10.17 10.47 1.79
N LYS A 103 11.20 11.23 1.39
CA LYS A 103 12.21 10.77 0.42
C LYS A 103 12.97 9.54 0.91
N ARG A 104 13.16 9.40 2.23
CA ARG A 104 13.87 8.26 2.84
C ARG A 104 12.96 7.08 3.14
N GLU A 105 11.82 7.32 3.78
CA GLU A 105 10.98 6.27 4.36
C GLU A 105 10.08 5.60 3.32
N TYR A 106 9.53 6.32 2.33
CA TYR A 106 8.66 5.67 1.33
C TYR A 106 9.39 4.61 0.49
N PRO A 107 10.60 4.88 -0.07
CA PRO A 107 11.33 3.85 -0.80
C PRO A 107 11.78 2.70 0.12
N LYS A 108 12.15 3.00 1.37
CA LYS A 108 12.53 1.99 2.36
C LYS A 108 11.37 1.06 2.67
N PHE A 109 10.17 1.60 2.90
CA PHE A 109 8.95 0.84 3.10
C PHE A 109 8.63 -0.04 1.89
N LEU A 110 8.57 0.54 0.67
CA LEU A 110 8.22 -0.22 -0.53
C LEU A 110 9.20 -1.36 -0.81
N ARG A 111 10.51 -1.14 -0.62
CA ARG A 111 11.53 -2.19 -0.78
C ARG A 111 11.39 -3.28 0.29
N GLY A 112 11.21 -2.88 1.55
CA GLY A 112 11.02 -3.82 2.66
C GLY A 112 9.76 -4.67 2.49
N PHE A 113 8.64 -4.02 2.17
CA PHE A 113 7.34 -4.67 1.97
C PHE A 113 7.34 -5.63 0.80
N THR A 114 7.82 -5.21 -0.37
CA THR A 114 7.88 -6.10 -1.55
C THR A 114 8.82 -7.29 -1.32
N LYS A 115 9.97 -7.08 -0.67
CA LYS A 115 10.86 -8.18 -0.24
C LYS A 115 10.16 -9.14 0.72
N TYR A 116 9.44 -8.62 1.70
CA TYR A 116 8.65 -9.41 2.64
C TYR A 116 7.62 -10.27 1.91
N VAL A 117 6.82 -9.68 1.01
CA VAL A 117 5.80 -10.42 0.24
C VAL A 117 6.45 -11.55 -0.55
N LEU A 118 7.51 -11.28 -1.30
CA LEU A 118 8.22 -12.31 -2.08
C LEU A 118 8.70 -13.47 -1.20
N ALA A 119 9.28 -13.18 -0.03
CA ALA A 119 9.75 -14.22 0.89
C ALA A 119 8.60 -15.11 1.41
N HIS A 120 7.40 -14.56 1.59
CA HIS A 120 6.26 -15.30 2.14
C HIS A 120 5.45 -16.03 1.07
N VAL A 121 5.35 -15.50 -0.16
CA VAL A 121 4.54 -16.13 -1.21
C VAL A 121 5.32 -17.17 -2.02
N ASN A 122 6.65 -17.18 -1.99
CA ASN A 122 7.45 -18.08 -2.82
C ASN A 122 7.15 -19.57 -2.64
N SER A 123 6.79 -20.00 -1.43
CA SER A 123 6.41 -21.40 -1.12
C SER A 123 4.94 -21.73 -1.43
N HIS A 124 4.12 -20.72 -1.73
CA HIS A 124 2.69 -20.89 -1.96
C HIS A 124 2.40 -21.03 -3.46
N PRO A 125 1.29 -21.68 -3.85
CA PRO A 125 0.81 -21.65 -5.22
C PRO A 125 0.60 -20.23 -5.73
N LEU A 126 0.78 -20.02 -7.04
CA LEU A 126 0.48 -18.74 -7.67
C LEU A 126 -1.03 -18.51 -7.61
N ILE A 127 -1.42 -17.34 -7.10
CA ILE A 127 -2.81 -16.87 -7.05
C ILE A 127 -2.87 -15.65 -7.96
N ILE A 128 -3.76 -15.69 -8.95
CA ILE A 128 -4.11 -14.60 -9.86
C ILE A 128 -5.62 -14.47 -9.76
#